data_AF-A0A519NU72-F1
#
_entry.id   AF-A0A519NU72-F1
#
_cell.length_a   1.000
_cell.length_b   1.000
_cell.length_c   1.000
_cell.angle_alpha   90.00
_cell.angle_beta   90.00
_cell.angle_gamma   90.00
#
_symmetry.space_group_name_H-M   'P 1'
#
loop_
_entity.id
_entity.type
_entity.pdbx_description
1 polymer ?
#
loop_
_entity_poly.entity_id
_entity_poly.type
_entity_poly.pdbx_seq_one_letter_code
_entity_poly.pdbx_strand_id
1 'polypeptide(L)'
;MKKEISYFDLIEERGRSMSEINPGSVEKALTFEDALIAIELLKNVNKPIYGGDIVSENDGKLMYAYNLWGSGYHCLNWSCDKEIKETNDEFINRSYETAKKSVVAAKEIANKIFKNCYIVLVL
;
A
#
# COMPACT_ATOMS: atom_id res chain seq x y z
N MET A 1 -19.00 22.23 8.47
CA MET A 1 -18.58 20.85 8.81
C MET A 1 -17.66 20.37 7.70
N LYS A 2 -16.39 20.04 7.98
CA LYS A 2 -15.56 19.34 6.99
C LYS A 2 -16.09 17.90 6.91
N LYS A 3 -16.40 17.42 5.71
CA LYS A 3 -16.77 16.00 5.49
C LYS A 3 -15.53 15.17 5.86
N GLU A 4 -15.66 14.26 6.82
CA GLU A 4 -14.61 13.27 7.08
C GLU A 4 -14.53 12.35 5.86
N ILE A 5 -13.33 12.21 5.30
CA ILE A 5 -13.07 11.35 4.15
C ILE A 5 -12.96 9.90 4.64
N SER A 6 -13.71 8.97 4.04
CA SER A 6 -13.52 7.55 4.32
C SER A 6 -12.33 6.98 3.54
N TYR A 7 -11.87 5.76 3.88
CA TYR A 7 -10.87 5.05 3.08
C TYR A 7 -11.32 4.91 1.62
N PHE A 8 -12.59 4.55 1.38
CA PHE A 8 -13.13 4.37 0.04
C PHE A 8 -13.18 5.69 -0.75
N ASP A 9 -13.58 6.79 -0.11
CA ASP A 9 -13.55 8.11 -0.75
C ASP A 9 -12.11 8.48 -1.15
N LEU A 10 -11.13 8.24 -0.26
CA LEU A 10 -9.72 8.54 -0.53
C LEU A 10 -9.19 7.78 -1.76
N ILE A 11 -9.42 6.47 -1.83
CA ILE A 11 -8.86 5.65 -2.90
C ILE A 11 -9.55 5.87 -4.25
N GLU A 12 -10.83 6.27 -4.27
CA GLU A 12 -11.52 6.63 -5.51
C GLU A 12 -11.12 8.02 -6.01
N GLU A 13 -10.91 8.99 -5.12
CA GLU A 13 -10.54 10.35 -5.50
C GLU A 13 -9.06 10.47 -5.91
N ARG A 14 -8.16 9.70 -5.29
CA ARG A 14 -6.70 9.90 -5.43
C ARG A 14 -5.94 8.66 -5.88
N GLY A 15 -6.57 7.50 -5.87
CA GLY A 15 -5.93 6.25 -6.25
C GLY A 15 -5.85 6.07 -7.75
N ARG A 16 -4.73 5.52 -8.22
CA ARG A 16 -4.60 5.04 -9.61
C ARG A 16 -5.07 3.60 -9.71
N SER A 17 -5.76 3.26 -10.79
CA SER A 17 -6.33 1.92 -10.93
C SER A 17 -5.25 0.87 -11.18
N MET A 18 -5.22 -0.19 -10.36
CA MET A 18 -4.34 -1.34 -10.63
C MET A 18 -4.79 -2.14 -11.86
N SER A 19 -6.01 -1.93 -12.36
CA SER A 19 -6.49 -2.51 -13.62
C SER A 19 -5.62 -2.13 -14.83
N GLU A 20 -4.78 -1.09 -14.73
CA GLU A 20 -3.79 -0.71 -15.76
C GLU A 20 -2.76 -1.82 -16.01
N ILE A 21 -2.39 -2.59 -14.98
CA ILE A 21 -1.35 -3.64 -15.05
C ILE A 21 -1.83 -5.03 -14.60
N ASN A 22 -2.94 -5.09 -13.86
CA ASN A 22 -3.58 -6.32 -13.41
C ASN A 22 -5.07 -6.27 -13.75
N PRO A 23 -5.47 -6.63 -14.98
CA PRO A 23 -6.86 -6.52 -15.44
C PRO A 23 -7.84 -7.23 -14.49
N GLY A 24 -8.89 -6.52 -14.07
CA GLY A 24 -9.88 -7.02 -13.12
C GLY A 24 -9.56 -6.76 -11.65
N SER A 25 -8.37 -6.26 -11.32
CA SER A 25 -8.07 -5.77 -9.97
C SER A 25 -8.96 -4.57 -9.63
N VAL A 26 -9.51 -4.60 -8.42
CA VAL A 26 -10.26 -3.49 -7.81
C VAL A 26 -9.38 -2.61 -6.93
N GLU A 27 -8.11 -2.97 -6.78
CA GLU A 27 -7.17 -2.26 -5.91
C GLU A 27 -6.72 -0.95 -6.55
N LYS A 28 -6.26 -0.03 -5.70
CA LYS A 28 -5.77 1.28 -6.12
C LYS A 28 -4.35 1.48 -5.61
N ALA A 29 -3.50 2.03 -6.48
CA ALA A 29 -2.16 2.47 -6.15
C ALA A 29 -2.20 3.91 -5.63
N LEU A 30 -1.73 4.13 -4.40
CA LEU A 30 -1.73 5.40 -3.69
C LEU A 30 -0.34 6.02 -3.68
N THR A 31 -0.28 7.35 -3.58
CA THR A 31 0.98 8.04 -3.23
C THR A 31 1.47 7.62 -1.84
N PHE A 32 2.71 7.93 -1.51
CA PHE A 32 3.25 7.67 -0.16
C PHE A 32 2.40 8.35 0.92
N GLU A 33 2.06 9.62 0.71
CA GLU A 33 1.28 10.42 1.65
C GLU A 33 -0.15 9.88 1.79
N ASP A 34 -0.82 9.57 0.68
CA ASP A 34 -2.18 9.02 0.71
C ASP A 34 -2.21 7.60 1.32
N ALA A 35 -1.16 6.79 1.14
CA ALA A 35 -1.07 5.48 1.78
C ALA A 35 -0.98 5.58 3.31
N LEU A 36 -0.24 6.57 3.84
CA LEU A 36 -0.20 6.81 5.29
C LEU A 36 -1.56 7.27 5.83
N ILE A 37 -2.26 8.14 5.09
CA ILE A 37 -3.63 8.55 5.45
C ILE A 37 -4.56 7.34 5.42
N ALA A 38 -4.47 6.49 4.39
CA ALA A 38 -5.29 5.30 4.24
C ALA A 38 -5.11 4.33 5.43
N ILE A 39 -3.87 4.14 5.91
CA ILE A 39 -3.60 3.30 7.09
C ILE A 39 -4.31 3.85 8.34
N GLU A 40 -4.26 5.16 8.58
CA GLU A 40 -4.97 5.77 9.72
C GLU A 40 -6.50 5.66 9.59
N LEU A 41 -7.03 5.84 8.38
CA LEU A 41 -8.47 5.67 8.13
C LEU A 41 -8.94 4.23 8.39
N LEU A 42 -8.14 3.23 7.98
CA LEU A 42 -8.42 1.82 8.21
C LEU A 42 -8.32 1.46 9.70
N LYS A 43 -7.36 2.05 10.41
CA LYS A 43 -7.21 1.94 11.85
C LYS A 43 -8.43 2.46 12.61
N ASN A 44 -9.00 3.59 12.20
CA ASN A 44 -10.18 4.17 12.83
C ASN A 44 -11.43 3.27 12.71
N VAL A 45 -11.46 2.36 11.74
CA VAL A 45 -12.57 1.41 11.52
C VAL A 45 -12.19 -0.04 11.83
N ASN A 46 -11.04 -0.30 12.46
CA ASN A 46 -10.53 -1.62 12.82
C ASN A 46 -10.48 -2.62 11.65
N LYS A 47 -10.20 -2.14 10.43
CA LYS A 47 -10.06 -2.99 9.24
C LYS A 47 -8.59 -3.41 9.08
N PRO A 48 -8.26 -4.72 9.10
CA PRO A 48 -6.87 -5.18 8.98
C PRO A 48 -6.30 -4.92 7.58
N ILE A 49 -4.96 -4.88 7.50
CA ILE A 49 -4.20 -4.79 6.25
C ILE A 49 -3.39 -6.08 6.09
N TYR A 50 -3.79 -6.95 5.17
CA TYR A 50 -3.14 -8.25 4.95
C TYR A 50 -1.84 -8.16 4.18
N GLY A 51 -1.54 -7.02 3.57
CA GLY A 51 -0.33 -6.87 2.79
C GLY A 51 -0.37 -5.67 1.87
N GLY A 52 0.52 -5.69 0.90
CA GLY A 52 0.56 -4.68 -0.14
C GLY A 52 1.60 -4.95 -1.20
N ASP A 53 1.36 -4.31 -2.34
CA ASP A 53 2.29 -4.27 -3.47
C ASP A 53 2.90 -2.89 -3.59
N ILE A 54 4.13 -2.85 -4.11
CA ILE A 54 4.78 -1.61 -4.51
C ILE A 54 4.80 -1.56 -6.02
N VAL A 55 4.23 -0.48 -6.54
CA VAL A 55 4.28 -0.17 -7.97
C VAL A 55 5.01 1.15 -8.18
N SER A 56 5.57 1.28 -9.36
CA SER A 56 6.30 2.45 -9.81
C SER A 56 5.71 2.89 -11.15
N GLU A 57 6.32 3.88 -11.75
CA GLU A 57 5.88 4.41 -13.03
C GLU A 57 7.04 4.50 -14.00
N ASN A 58 6.78 4.12 -15.25
CA ASN A 58 7.65 4.37 -16.37
C ASN A 58 6.81 4.91 -17.54
N ASP A 59 7.18 6.06 -18.09
CA ASP A 59 6.49 6.73 -19.20
C ASP A 59 4.97 6.89 -18.96
N GLY A 60 4.56 7.33 -17.76
CA GLY A 60 3.15 7.55 -17.41
C GLY A 60 2.38 6.29 -17.01
N LYS A 61 2.95 5.09 -17.21
CA LYS A 61 2.26 3.81 -16.97
C LYS A 61 2.72 3.19 -15.65
N LEU A 62 1.75 2.69 -14.88
CA LEU A 62 2.07 1.86 -13.72
C LEU A 62 2.83 0.61 -14.16
N MET A 63 3.75 0.16 -13.31
CA MET A 63 4.46 -1.12 -13.43
C MET A 63 4.82 -1.60 -12.03
N TYR A 64 4.84 -2.91 -11.80
CA TYR A 64 5.35 -3.45 -10.53
C TYR A 64 6.80 -3.00 -10.28
N ALA A 65 7.09 -2.56 -9.06
CA ALA A 65 8.39 -2.00 -8.72
C ALA A 65 9.54 -2.98 -8.98
N TYR A 66 9.34 -4.28 -8.74
CA TYR A 66 10.38 -5.29 -8.99
C TYR A 66 10.81 -5.37 -10.47
N ASN A 67 9.93 -5.00 -11.42
CA ASN A 67 10.27 -4.95 -12.84
C ASN A 67 11.16 -3.74 -13.20
N LEU A 68 11.08 -2.66 -12.42
CA LEU A 68 11.77 -1.39 -12.72
C LEU A 68 12.97 -1.12 -11.82
N TRP A 69 12.93 -1.59 -10.58
CA TRP A 69 13.96 -1.31 -9.57
C TRP A 69 15.03 -2.40 -9.55
N GLY A 70 14.74 -3.56 -10.16
CA GLY A 70 15.65 -4.70 -10.28
C GLY A 70 15.35 -5.82 -9.28
N SER A 71 15.92 -6.99 -9.55
CA SER A 71 15.66 -8.24 -8.83
C SER A 71 16.11 -8.25 -7.37
N GLY A 72 17.01 -7.33 -6.98
CA GLY A 72 17.39 -7.14 -5.58
C GLY A 72 16.24 -6.65 -4.68
N TYR A 73 15.10 -6.26 -5.27
CA TYR A 73 13.96 -5.69 -4.57
C TYR A 73 12.66 -6.51 -4.77
N HIS A 74 12.77 -7.80 -5.10
CA HIS A 74 11.62 -8.70 -5.20
C HIS A 74 10.80 -8.79 -3.91
N CYS A 75 11.38 -8.44 -2.76
CA CYS A 75 10.74 -8.46 -1.43
C CYS A 75 9.95 -7.19 -1.07
N LEU A 76 9.69 -6.31 -2.03
CA LEU A 76 8.92 -5.10 -1.78
C LEU A 76 7.42 -5.35 -1.60
N ASN A 77 6.91 -6.51 -2.04
CA ASN A 77 5.61 -6.97 -1.59
C ASN A 77 5.71 -7.49 -0.15
N TRP A 78 4.72 -7.18 0.67
CA TRP A 78 4.66 -7.70 2.03
C TRP A 78 3.31 -8.34 2.29
N SER A 79 3.32 -9.34 3.15
CA SER A 79 2.11 -9.92 3.73
C SER A 79 2.13 -9.74 5.25
N CYS A 80 0.95 -9.72 5.83
CA CYS A 80 0.72 -9.74 7.26
C CYS A 80 -0.41 -10.74 7.52
N ASP A 81 -0.02 -12.00 7.69
CA ASP A 81 -0.93 -13.06 8.07
C ASP A 81 -1.06 -13.12 9.60
N LYS A 82 -2.26 -13.47 10.05
CA LYS A 82 -2.53 -13.68 11.48
C LYS A 82 -1.75 -14.90 11.99
N GLU A 83 -1.03 -14.74 13.10
CA GLU A 83 -0.31 -15.86 13.70
C GLU A 83 -1.23 -16.76 14.55
N ILE A 84 -0.88 -18.04 14.69
CA ILE A 84 -1.74 -19.06 15.34
C ILE A 84 -2.13 -18.67 16.78
N LYS A 85 -1.23 -17.98 17.50
CA LYS A 85 -1.43 -17.59 18.92
C LYS A 85 -1.84 -16.13 19.09
N GLU A 86 -2.02 -15.41 18.01
CA GLU A 86 -2.33 -13.98 18.02
C GLU A 86 -3.85 -13.77 18.16
N THR A 87 -4.25 -12.82 19.00
CA THR A 87 -5.64 -12.37 19.05
C THR A 87 -5.97 -11.54 17.79
N ASN A 88 -7.26 -11.29 17.53
CA ASN A 88 -7.63 -10.43 16.40
C ASN A 88 -7.13 -9.00 16.59
N ASP A 89 -7.17 -8.47 17.81
CA ASP A 89 -6.75 -7.10 18.09
C ASP A 89 -5.23 -6.93 17.98
N GLU A 90 -4.46 -7.92 18.45
CA GLU A 90 -3.01 -7.95 18.25
C GLU A 90 -2.67 -8.00 16.75
N PHE A 91 -3.36 -8.85 15.99
CA PHE A 91 -3.21 -8.95 14.55
C PHE A 91 -3.50 -7.64 13.83
N ILE A 92 -4.66 -7.03 14.10
CA ILE A 92 -5.07 -5.77 13.49
C ILE A 92 -4.04 -4.67 13.80
N ASN A 93 -3.61 -4.54 15.06
CA ASN A 93 -2.60 -3.56 15.44
C ASN A 93 -1.26 -3.81 14.76
N ARG A 94 -0.78 -5.06 14.73
CA ARG A 94 0.46 -5.42 14.03
C ARG A 94 0.37 -5.16 12.53
N SER A 95 -0.79 -5.38 11.92
CA SER A 95 -1.02 -5.14 10.50
C SER A 95 -0.76 -3.68 10.11
N TYR A 96 -1.18 -2.73 10.95
CA TYR A 96 -0.92 -1.29 10.72
C TYR A 96 0.56 -0.94 10.87
N GLU A 97 1.22 -1.47 11.90
CA GLU A 97 2.65 -1.22 12.12
C GLU A 97 3.51 -1.82 11.00
N THR A 98 3.16 -3.01 10.52
CA THR A 98 3.78 -3.65 9.37
C THR A 98 3.56 -2.81 8.11
N ALA A 99 2.32 -2.40 7.82
CA ALA A 99 2.01 -1.59 6.65
C ALA A 99 2.81 -0.26 6.64
N LYS A 100 2.87 0.46 7.78
CA LYS A 100 3.65 1.70 7.88
C LYS A 100 5.13 1.47 7.62
N LYS A 101 5.73 0.45 8.23
CA LYS A 101 7.15 0.11 8.03
C LYS A 101 7.44 -0.21 6.58
N SER A 102 6.60 -1.02 5.94
CA SER A 102 6.74 -1.37 4.52
C SER A 102 6.63 -0.16 3.60
N VAL A 103 5.65 0.72 3.85
CA VAL A 103 5.45 1.96 3.07
C VAL A 103 6.66 2.90 3.18
N VAL A 104 7.18 3.10 4.39
CA VAL A 104 8.38 3.93 4.62
C VAL A 104 9.60 3.31 3.95
N ALA A 105 9.84 2.01 4.13
CA ALA A 105 10.98 1.32 3.53
C ALA A 105 10.95 1.39 1.99
N ALA A 106 9.76 1.20 1.39
CA ALA A 106 9.59 1.32 -0.05
C ALA A 106 9.90 2.73 -0.56
N LYS A 107 9.43 3.77 0.15
CA LYS A 107 9.71 5.17 -0.21
C LYS A 107 11.21 5.50 -0.07
N GLU A 108 11.87 5.01 0.96
CA GLU A 108 13.31 5.20 1.13
C GLU A 108 14.12 4.57 -0.01
N ILE A 109 13.76 3.34 -0.42
CA ILE A 109 14.40 2.67 -1.55
C ILE A 109 14.16 3.46 -2.83
N ALA A 110 12.90 3.82 -3.12
CA ALA A 110 12.54 4.58 -4.31
C ALA A 110 13.32 5.90 -4.42
N ASN A 111 13.49 6.61 -3.30
CA ASN A 111 14.27 7.85 -3.25
C ASN A 111 15.76 7.60 -3.59
N LYS A 112 16.37 6.50 -3.09
CA LYS A 112 17.78 6.16 -3.36
C LYS A 112 18.05 5.88 -4.84
N ILE A 113 17.07 5.33 -5.54
CA ILE A 113 17.18 4.96 -6.96
C ILE A 113 16.47 5.96 -7.89
N PHE A 114 16.00 7.09 -7.36
CA PHE A 114 15.28 8.14 -8.10
C PHE A 114 14.09 7.62 -8.92
N LYS A 115 13.23 6.81 -8.28
CA LYS A 115 12.01 6.25 -8.88
C LYS A 115 10.75 6.72 -8.15
N ASN A 116 9.63 6.72 -8.89
CA ASN A 116 8.30 6.92 -8.31
C ASN A 116 7.92 5.70 -7.45
N CYS A 117 7.14 5.93 -6.39
CA CYS A 117 6.70 4.89 -5.48
C CYS A 117 5.21 5.08 -5.21
N TYR A 118 4.44 4.06 -5.53
CA TYR A 118 3.04 3.96 -5.18
C TYR A 118 2.80 2.68 -4.40
N ILE A 119 1.83 2.76 -3.50
CA ILE A 119 1.52 1.72 -2.52
C ILE A 119 0.13 1.18 -2.84
N VAL A 120 0.02 -0.13 -2.94
CA VAL A 120 -1.26 -0.84 -2.96
C VAL A 120 -1.44 -1.48 -1.59
N LEU A 121 -2.61 -1.29 -0.96
CA LEU A 121 -2.95 -1.93 0.31
C LEU A 121 -3.94 -3.07 0.05
N VAL A 122 -3.67 -4.25 0.61
CA VAL A 122 -4.54 -5.43 0.55
C VAL A 122 -5.30 -5.55 1.86
N LEU A 123 -6.64 -5.64 1.80
CA LEU A 123 -7.58 -5.55 2.93
C LEU A 123 -8.51 -6.75 3.09
#